data_AF-A0A812P2H9-F1
#
_entry.id   AF-A0A812P2H9-F1
#
_cell.length_a   1.000
_cell.length_b   1.000
_cell.length_c   1.000
_cell.angle_alpha   90.00
_cell.angle_beta   90.00
_cell.angle_gamma   90.00
#
_symmetry.space_group_name_H-M   'P 1'
#
loop_
_entity.id
_entity.type
_entity.pdbx_description
1 polymer ?
#
loop_
_entity_poly.entity_id
_entity_poly.type
_entity_poly.pdbx_seq_one_letter_code
_entity_poly.pdbx_strand_id
1 'polypeptide(L)'
;MVIRWRPTLQLTGWQQHQCEYGKNSVKDREECIKRWERENFCWEKFPFFVDYLLSEQKFTHMVLLDADAALVRHNVNILGGIATQMQQQNVDVFLTNEDWLKNGKERINGGVIMARNSKWAEDMFQDTWDAHRLGPETPKEWRIGKTGVLCMSNEQICLNDLFYGPGRKLIQGHMAFESGIVYNRGGCTLRHCFEPISDKSMEDLRLNDDRLQIVHFMGGSKGFAPEVLCDEGQNFTGEDHEGYGCRK
;
A
#
# COMPACT_ATOMS: atom_id res chain seq x y z
N MET A 1 -2.82 2.90 -17.06
CA MET A 1 -3.13 3.23 -15.66
C MET A 1 -4.64 3.20 -15.49
N VAL A 2 -5.14 2.58 -14.43
CA VAL A 2 -6.57 2.59 -14.08
C VAL A 2 -6.71 3.20 -12.70
N ILE A 3 -7.56 4.21 -12.58
CA ILE A 3 -7.80 4.93 -11.32
C ILE A 3 -9.16 4.54 -10.78
N ARG A 4 -9.21 4.13 -9.51
CA ARG A 4 -10.46 3.97 -8.77
C ARG A 4 -10.50 4.96 -7.61
N TRP A 5 -11.52 5.81 -7.62
CA TRP A 5 -11.68 6.90 -6.68
C TRP A 5 -12.97 6.80 -5.85
N ARG A 6 -13.83 5.83 -6.15
CA ARG A 6 -15.07 5.56 -5.41
C ARG A 6 -15.02 4.17 -4.78
N PRO A 7 -15.46 4.02 -3.53
CA PRO A 7 -15.65 2.71 -2.92
C PRO A 7 -16.71 1.91 -3.68
N THR A 8 -16.45 0.62 -3.85
CA THR A 8 -17.30 -0.38 -4.49
C THR A 8 -17.55 -1.61 -3.61
N LEU A 9 -16.72 -1.86 -2.60
CA LEU A 9 -16.91 -2.98 -1.68
C LEU A 9 -18.01 -2.67 -0.64
N GLN A 10 -18.88 -3.65 -0.44
CA GLN A 10 -19.84 -3.64 0.66
C GLN A 10 -19.23 -4.27 1.92
N LEU A 11 -19.85 -4.05 3.08
CA LEU A 11 -19.49 -4.78 4.29
C LEU A 11 -19.65 -6.29 4.09
N THR A 12 -18.69 -7.06 4.58
CA THR A 12 -18.76 -8.53 4.61
C THR A 12 -19.81 -9.01 5.63
N GLY A 13 -20.25 -10.26 5.52
CA GLY A 13 -21.24 -10.83 6.44
C GLY A 13 -20.79 -10.78 7.91
N TRP A 14 -19.52 -11.03 8.19
CA TRP A 14 -18.99 -10.97 9.55
C TRP A 14 -18.89 -9.53 10.08
N GLN A 15 -18.61 -8.54 9.21
CA GLN A 15 -18.61 -7.12 9.58
C GLN A 15 -20.02 -6.63 9.91
N GLN A 16 -21.00 -7.00 9.08
CA GLN A 16 -22.42 -6.73 9.32
C GLN A 16 -22.85 -7.32 10.67
N HIS A 17 -22.55 -8.61 10.89
CA HIS A 17 -22.83 -9.29 12.14
C HIS A 17 -22.18 -8.60 13.35
N GLN A 18 -20.92 -8.15 13.22
CA GLN A 18 -20.24 -7.45 14.30
C GLN A 18 -20.87 -6.08 14.61
N CYS A 19 -21.34 -5.34 13.60
CA CYS A 19 -22.04 -4.08 13.82
C CYS A 19 -23.44 -4.27 14.42
N GLU A 20 -24.11 -5.38 14.13
CA GLU A 20 -25.46 -5.66 14.62
C GLU A 20 -25.47 -6.29 16.02
N TYR A 21 -24.50 -7.16 16.33
CA TYR A 21 -24.52 -8.00 17.52
C TYR A 21 -23.27 -7.90 18.40
N GLY A 22 -22.25 -7.13 17.99
CA GLY A 22 -20.99 -7.00 18.74
C GLY A 22 -21.13 -6.27 20.08
N LYS A 23 -20.13 -6.43 20.97
CA LYS A 23 -20.14 -5.87 22.35
C LYS A 23 -20.27 -4.34 22.44
N ASN A 24 -20.06 -3.60 21.35
CA ASN A 24 -20.19 -2.14 21.25
C ASN A 24 -21.37 -1.69 20.33
N SER A 25 -22.23 -2.63 19.89
CA SER A 25 -23.20 -2.45 18.78
C SER A 25 -24.34 -1.46 19.02
N VAL A 26 -24.72 -1.20 20.27
CA VAL A 26 -25.94 -0.41 20.52
C VAL A 26 -25.70 1.11 20.48
N LYS A 27 -24.48 1.60 20.71
CA LYS A 27 -24.23 3.05 20.82
C LYS A 27 -23.80 3.77 19.56
N ASP A 28 -23.28 3.09 18.54
CA ASP A 28 -23.19 3.71 17.21
C ASP A 28 -22.97 2.67 16.09
N ARG A 29 -24.08 2.07 15.62
CA ARG A 29 -24.06 1.19 14.43
C ARG A 29 -23.51 1.94 13.20
N GLU A 30 -23.78 3.24 13.07
CA GLU A 30 -23.29 4.03 11.95
C GLU A 30 -21.78 4.25 12.02
N GLU A 31 -21.22 4.52 13.20
CA GLU A 31 -19.76 4.59 13.40
C GLU A 31 -19.10 3.24 13.08
N CYS A 32 -19.73 2.14 13.50
CA CYS A 32 -19.24 0.80 13.15
C CYS A 32 -19.21 0.57 11.64
N ILE A 33 -20.29 0.94 10.94
CA ILE A 33 -20.37 0.85 9.47
C ILE A 33 -19.30 1.72 8.82
N LYS A 34 -19.21 3.01 9.18
CA LYS A 34 -18.22 3.95 8.63
C LYS A 34 -16.79 3.47 8.83
N ARG A 35 -16.49 2.87 9.99
CA ARG A 35 -15.17 2.28 10.25
C ARG A 35 -14.89 1.13 9.28
N TRP A 36 -15.83 0.19 9.09
CA TRP A 36 -15.62 -0.93 8.18
C TRP A 36 -15.60 -0.51 6.70
N GLU A 37 -16.40 0.48 6.30
CA GLU A 37 -16.30 1.07 4.96
C GLU A 37 -14.90 1.63 4.71
N ARG A 38 -14.31 2.32 5.71
CA ARG A 38 -12.94 2.82 5.63
C ARG A 38 -11.91 1.69 5.52
N GLU A 39 -12.03 0.62 6.32
CA GLU A 39 -11.11 -0.53 6.23
C GLU A 39 -11.26 -1.26 4.89
N ASN A 40 -12.48 -1.47 4.40
CA ASN A 40 -12.76 -2.11 3.11
C ASN A 40 -12.25 -1.28 1.94
N PHE A 41 -12.25 0.05 2.06
CA PHE A 41 -11.69 0.91 1.03
C PHE A 41 -10.20 0.61 0.78
N CYS A 42 -9.44 0.27 1.83
CA CYS A 42 -8.05 -0.12 1.68
C CYS A 42 -7.89 -1.51 1.05
N TRP A 43 -8.89 -2.39 1.18
CA TRP A 43 -8.91 -3.72 0.56
C TRP A 43 -9.26 -3.73 -0.92
N GLU A 44 -9.92 -2.70 -1.48
CA GLU A 44 -10.40 -2.73 -2.88
C GLU A 44 -9.30 -2.97 -3.90
N LYS A 45 -8.07 -2.61 -3.57
CA LYS A 45 -6.92 -2.80 -4.44
C LYS A 45 -6.56 -4.27 -4.64
N PHE A 46 -6.87 -5.16 -3.70
CA PHE A 46 -6.49 -6.59 -3.76
C PHE A 46 -7.30 -7.39 -4.80
N PRO A 47 -8.64 -7.42 -4.79
CA PRO A 47 -9.40 -8.14 -5.82
C PRO A 47 -9.14 -7.55 -7.22
N PHE A 48 -9.00 -6.23 -7.33
CA PHE A 48 -8.58 -5.59 -8.58
C PHE A 48 -7.20 -6.09 -9.04
N PHE A 49 -6.25 -6.21 -8.13
CA PHE A 49 -4.94 -6.73 -8.46
C PHE A 49 -5.01 -8.19 -8.91
N VAL A 50 -5.82 -9.02 -8.27
CA VAL A 50 -6.02 -10.41 -8.72
C VAL A 50 -6.57 -10.46 -10.16
N ASP A 51 -7.55 -9.62 -10.50
CA ASP A 51 -8.11 -9.57 -11.86
C ASP A 51 -7.03 -9.33 -12.92
N TYR A 52 -6.04 -8.47 -12.63
CA TYR A 52 -4.96 -8.18 -13.58
C TYR A 52 -3.90 -9.28 -13.62
N LEU A 53 -3.62 -9.95 -12.50
CA LEU A 53 -2.71 -11.10 -12.48
C LEU A 53 -3.28 -12.24 -13.34
N LEU A 54 -4.58 -12.46 -13.25
CA LEU A 54 -5.33 -13.48 -13.98
C LEU A 54 -5.67 -13.08 -15.43
N SER A 55 -5.39 -11.83 -15.82
CA SER A 55 -5.83 -11.30 -17.10
C SER A 55 -5.11 -11.94 -18.30
N GLU A 56 -5.81 -12.09 -19.42
CA GLU A 56 -5.25 -12.66 -20.65
C GLU A 56 -4.12 -11.82 -21.26
N GLN A 57 -4.00 -10.55 -20.84
CA GLN A 57 -2.95 -9.62 -21.22
C GLN A 57 -1.56 -10.06 -20.73
N LYS A 58 -1.48 -10.93 -19.71
CA LYS A 58 -0.24 -11.55 -19.23
C LYS A 58 0.89 -10.54 -18.94
N PHE A 59 0.56 -9.47 -18.21
CA PHE A 59 1.57 -8.53 -17.71
C PHE A 59 2.65 -9.28 -16.92
N THR A 60 3.92 -8.93 -17.08
CA THR A 60 5.02 -9.59 -16.31
C THR A 60 5.06 -9.15 -14.86
N HIS A 61 4.72 -7.87 -14.63
CA HIS A 61 4.72 -7.21 -13.34
C HIS A 61 3.53 -6.25 -13.30
N MET A 62 3.01 -6.04 -12.10
CA MET A 62 1.90 -5.15 -11.86
C MET A 62 2.16 -4.33 -10.62
N VAL A 63 1.70 -3.08 -10.63
CA VAL A 63 1.92 -2.12 -9.56
C VAL A 63 0.59 -1.62 -9.04
N LEU A 64 0.41 -1.71 -7.74
CA LEU A 64 -0.55 -0.91 -6.99
C LEU A 64 0.18 0.31 -6.44
N LEU A 65 -0.36 1.47 -6.77
CA LEU A 65 0.08 2.75 -6.27
C LEU A 65 -1.14 3.46 -5.71
N ASP A 66 -1.11 3.84 -4.43
CA ASP A 66 -2.17 4.64 -3.84
C ASP A 66 -2.27 5.98 -4.59
N ALA A 67 -3.49 6.52 -4.72
CA ALA A 67 -3.75 7.71 -5.55
C ALA A 67 -3.08 8.99 -5.00
N ASP A 68 -2.68 8.97 -3.73
CA ASP A 68 -1.90 9.99 -3.03
C ASP A 68 -0.39 9.71 -3.03
N ALA A 69 0.11 8.77 -3.83
CA ALA A 69 1.53 8.56 -4.04
C ALA A 69 1.99 9.06 -5.43
N ALA A 70 3.21 9.57 -5.50
CA ALA A 70 3.78 10.18 -6.69
C ALA A 70 5.21 9.70 -6.95
N LEU A 71 5.49 9.40 -8.22
CA LEU A 71 6.84 9.16 -8.75
C LEU A 71 7.51 10.52 -8.97
N VAL A 72 8.58 10.82 -8.22
CA VAL A 72 9.19 12.18 -8.18
C VAL A 72 10.57 12.25 -8.83
N ARG A 73 10.99 11.19 -9.53
CA ARG A 73 12.23 11.14 -10.32
C ARG A 73 11.94 10.80 -11.77
N HIS A 74 11.69 11.85 -12.56
CA HIS A 74 11.29 11.76 -13.97
C HIS A 74 12.39 11.25 -14.90
N ASN A 75 13.64 11.42 -14.50
CA ASN A 75 14.82 10.97 -15.27
C ASN A 75 15.17 9.49 -15.03
N VAL A 76 14.42 8.76 -14.20
CA VAL A 76 14.69 7.37 -13.85
C VAL A 76 13.46 6.51 -14.13
N ASN A 77 13.66 5.33 -14.73
CA ASN A 77 12.60 4.32 -14.83
C ASN A 77 12.45 3.59 -13.49
N ILE A 78 11.77 4.23 -12.54
CA ILE A 78 11.56 3.73 -11.17
C ILE A 78 10.93 2.32 -11.20
N LEU A 79 9.82 2.16 -11.92
CA LEU A 79 9.09 0.88 -11.96
C LEU A 79 9.91 -0.23 -12.63
N GLY A 80 10.66 0.09 -13.70
CA GLY A 80 11.59 -0.86 -14.31
C GLY A 80 12.74 -1.25 -13.39
N GLY A 81 13.23 -0.31 -12.57
CA GLY A 81 14.22 -0.56 -11.53
C GLY A 81 13.72 -1.54 -10.47
N ILE A 82 12.50 -1.31 -9.96
CA ILE A 82 11.84 -2.21 -8.99
C ILE A 82 11.66 -3.61 -9.60
N ALA A 83 11.16 -3.72 -10.83
CA ALA A 83 10.98 -5.01 -11.50
C ALA A 83 12.32 -5.77 -11.67
N THR A 84 13.38 -5.06 -12.05
CA THR A 84 14.73 -5.63 -12.18
C THR A 84 15.24 -6.14 -10.82
N GLN A 85 15.04 -5.36 -9.76
CA GLN A 85 15.42 -5.74 -8.40
C GLN A 85 14.65 -6.98 -7.93
N MET A 86 13.34 -7.07 -8.19
CA MET A 86 12.55 -8.26 -7.88
C MET A 86 13.07 -9.50 -8.60
N GLN A 87 13.44 -9.36 -9.88
CA GLN A 87 14.01 -10.46 -10.66
C GLN A 87 15.37 -10.91 -10.12
N GLN A 88 16.24 -9.97 -9.74
CA GLN A 88 17.55 -10.26 -9.16
C GLN A 88 17.46 -10.96 -7.80
N GLN A 89 16.52 -10.54 -6.96
CA GLN A 89 16.25 -11.16 -5.66
C GLN A 89 15.40 -12.44 -5.78
N ASN A 90 14.86 -12.72 -6.97
CA ASN A 90 13.92 -13.80 -7.25
C ASN A 90 12.71 -13.85 -6.30
N VAL A 91 12.11 -12.69 -6.06
CA VAL A 91 10.88 -12.55 -5.25
C VAL A 91 9.65 -12.39 -6.14
N ASP A 92 8.47 -12.65 -5.56
CA ASP A 92 7.18 -12.50 -6.20
C ASP A 92 6.52 -11.16 -5.89
N VAL A 93 6.77 -10.59 -4.71
CA VAL A 93 6.15 -9.33 -4.27
C VAL A 93 7.19 -8.39 -3.69
N PHE A 94 7.12 -7.13 -4.07
CA PHE A 94 7.88 -6.02 -3.53
C PHE A 94 6.96 -5.19 -2.65
N LEU A 95 7.38 -4.99 -1.42
CA LEU A 95 6.74 -4.13 -0.44
C LEU A 95 7.74 -3.13 0.12
N THR A 96 7.23 -2.07 0.71
CA THR A 96 8.03 -1.04 1.39
C THR A 96 7.66 -0.95 2.86
N ASN A 97 8.65 -0.60 3.69
CA ASN A 97 8.43 -0.32 5.09
C ASN A 97 8.21 1.18 5.37
N GLU A 98 8.01 1.55 6.63
CA GLU A 98 7.93 2.93 7.09
C GLU A 98 9.23 3.41 7.74
N ASP A 99 10.39 2.96 7.23
CA ASP A 99 11.70 3.29 7.82
C ASP A 99 12.08 4.77 7.79
N TRP A 100 11.29 5.65 7.13
CA TRP A 100 11.38 7.10 7.29
C TRP A 100 10.94 7.58 8.69
N LEU A 101 10.21 6.75 9.44
CA LEU A 101 9.86 6.98 10.85
C LEU A 101 10.85 6.24 11.76
N LYS A 102 11.19 6.86 12.89
CA LYS A 102 12.15 6.33 13.86
C LYS A 102 11.84 4.90 14.31
N ASN A 103 10.55 4.57 14.42
CA ASN A 103 10.05 3.25 14.85
C ASN A 103 9.29 2.51 13.72
N GLY A 104 9.41 2.95 12.46
CA GLY A 104 8.61 2.43 11.36
C GLY A 104 9.26 1.33 10.51
N LYS A 105 10.53 0.96 10.78
CA LYS A 105 11.27 -0.04 9.98
C LYS A 105 10.58 -1.40 9.87
N GLU A 106 9.78 -1.77 10.87
CA GLU A 106 9.02 -3.03 10.91
C GLU A 106 7.53 -2.84 10.60
N ARG A 107 7.13 -1.66 10.13
CA ARG A 107 5.77 -1.41 9.67
C ARG A 107 5.77 -1.41 8.15
N ILE A 108 5.01 -2.33 7.55
CA ILE A 108 4.73 -2.31 6.11
C ILE A 108 3.89 -1.08 5.81
N ASN A 109 4.14 -0.44 4.67
CA ASN A 109 3.25 0.54 4.06
C ASN A 109 2.66 -0.01 2.75
N GLY A 110 1.33 -0.08 2.69
CA GLY A 110 0.60 -0.68 1.55
C GLY A 110 0.44 0.25 0.34
N GLY A 111 1.00 1.46 0.36
CA GLY A 111 0.82 2.45 -0.70
C GLY A 111 1.57 2.18 -2.00
N VAL A 112 2.60 1.34 -1.94
CA VAL A 112 3.36 0.86 -3.08
C VAL A 112 3.53 -0.65 -2.96
N ILE A 113 2.91 -1.38 -3.89
CA ILE A 113 3.06 -2.83 -3.99
C ILE A 113 3.34 -3.16 -5.46
N MET A 114 4.42 -3.89 -5.72
CA MET A 114 4.63 -4.48 -7.04
C MET A 114 4.63 -6.00 -6.91
N ALA A 115 3.98 -6.70 -7.83
CA ALA A 115 4.04 -8.15 -7.90
C ALA A 115 4.44 -8.62 -9.29
N ARG A 116 5.23 -9.68 -9.32
CA ARG A 116 5.47 -10.51 -10.50
C ARG A 116 4.20 -11.29 -10.81
N ASN A 117 3.89 -11.48 -12.08
CA ASN A 117 2.84 -12.39 -12.49
C ASN A 117 3.30 -13.84 -12.34
N SER A 118 3.06 -14.38 -11.15
CA SER A 118 3.34 -15.76 -10.79
C SER A 118 2.14 -16.36 -10.09
N LYS A 119 2.03 -17.69 -10.16
CA LYS A 119 0.98 -18.45 -9.45
C LYS A 119 1.00 -18.16 -7.94
N TRP A 120 2.20 -18.00 -7.36
CA TRP A 120 2.33 -17.70 -5.94
C TRP A 120 1.77 -16.32 -5.58
N ALA A 121 2.07 -15.28 -6.36
CA ALA A 121 1.53 -13.95 -6.11
C ALA A 121 0.00 -13.97 -6.23
N GLU A 122 -0.54 -14.56 -7.29
CA GLU A 122 -1.97 -14.77 -7.49
C GLU A 122 -2.62 -15.46 -6.29
N ASP A 123 -2.03 -16.55 -5.81
CA ASP A 123 -2.55 -17.26 -4.65
C ASP A 123 -2.52 -16.42 -3.39
N MET A 124 -1.41 -15.72 -3.10
CA MET A 124 -1.27 -14.87 -1.93
C MET A 124 -2.30 -13.73 -1.90
N PHE A 125 -2.46 -12.99 -3.00
CA PHE A 125 -3.42 -11.88 -3.05
C PHE A 125 -4.87 -12.35 -2.96
N GLN A 126 -5.20 -13.47 -3.61
CA GLN A 126 -6.54 -14.03 -3.48
C GLN A 126 -6.75 -14.64 -2.08
N ASP A 127 -5.73 -15.21 -1.42
CA ASP A 127 -5.87 -15.87 -0.11
C ASP A 127 -6.08 -14.82 0.98
N THR A 128 -5.34 -13.72 0.91
CA THR A 128 -5.53 -12.56 1.79
C THR A 128 -6.89 -11.90 1.60
N TRP A 129 -7.35 -11.77 0.35
CA TRP A 129 -8.69 -11.26 0.06
C TRP A 129 -9.80 -12.19 0.57
N ASP A 130 -9.69 -13.50 0.33
CA ASP A 130 -10.64 -14.48 0.85
C ASP A 130 -10.64 -14.50 2.39
N ALA A 131 -9.48 -14.41 3.01
CA ALA A 131 -9.36 -14.30 4.46
C ALA A 131 -10.10 -13.05 5.00
N HIS A 132 -9.91 -11.89 4.38
CA HIS A 132 -10.64 -10.69 4.75
C HIS A 132 -12.16 -10.86 4.58
N ARG A 133 -12.59 -11.42 3.44
CA ARG A 133 -14.01 -11.61 3.11
C ARG A 133 -14.71 -12.59 4.06
N LEU A 134 -14.03 -13.68 4.42
CA LEU A 134 -14.55 -14.73 5.31
C LEU A 134 -14.38 -14.39 6.79
N GLY A 135 -13.38 -13.58 7.14
CA GLY A 135 -13.11 -13.14 8.51
C GLY A 135 -12.88 -14.32 9.47
N PRO A 136 -13.64 -14.46 10.57
CA PRO A 136 -13.47 -15.57 11.51
C PRO A 136 -13.67 -16.97 10.90
N GLU A 137 -14.37 -17.07 9.78
CA GLU A 137 -14.65 -18.35 9.09
C GLU A 137 -13.53 -18.76 8.13
N THR A 138 -12.47 -17.95 8.03
CA THR A 138 -11.33 -18.20 7.15
C THR A 138 -10.68 -19.57 7.43
N PRO A 139 -10.54 -20.43 6.40
CA PRO A 139 -9.78 -21.67 6.54
C PRO A 139 -8.32 -21.40 6.93
N LYS A 140 -7.77 -22.25 7.80
CA LYS A 140 -6.34 -22.20 8.16
C LYS A 140 -5.43 -22.69 7.04
N GLU A 141 -5.96 -23.37 6.04
CA GLU A 141 -5.22 -23.85 4.88
C GLU A 141 -5.46 -22.88 3.73
N TRP A 142 -4.47 -22.06 3.42
CA TRP A 142 -4.48 -21.17 2.25
C TRP A 142 -3.85 -21.91 1.06
N ARG A 143 -4.01 -21.40 -0.16
CA ARG A 143 -3.36 -21.98 -1.34
C ARG A 143 -1.84 -21.87 -1.27
N ILE A 144 -1.32 -20.82 -0.64
CA ILE A 144 0.12 -20.68 -0.33
C ILE A 144 0.57 -21.49 0.91
N GLY A 145 -0.34 -22.19 1.56
CA GLY A 145 -0.07 -23.12 2.68
C GLY A 145 -0.77 -22.75 3.99
N LYS A 146 -0.49 -23.54 5.03
CA LYS A 146 -1.14 -23.39 6.34
C LYS A 146 -0.73 -22.13 7.10
N THR A 147 -1.72 -21.33 7.50
CA THR A 147 -1.56 -20.09 8.26
C THR A 147 -2.59 -19.92 9.39
N GLY A 148 -2.32 -18.98 10.29
CA GLY A 148 -3.26 -18.51 11.32
C GLY A 148 -3.72 -17.06 11.11
N VAL A 149 -3.33 -16.43 9.99
CA VAL A 149 -3.68 -15.04 9.69
C VAL A 149 -5.14 -14.97 9.22
N LEU A 150 -5.90 -13.98 9.72
CA LEU A 150 -7.32 -13.81 9.41
C LEU A 150 -7.64 -12.58 8.55
N CYS A 151 -6.71 -11.62 8.44
CA CYS A 151 -6.85 -10.41 7.61
C CYS A 151 -8.15 -9.61 7.88
N MET A 152 -8.58 -9.54 9.15
CA MET A 152 -9.84 -8.88 9.54
C MET A 152 -9.75 -7.36 9.66
N SER A 153 -8.56 -6.76 9.66
CA SER A 153 -8.39 -5.30 9.54
C SER A 153 -7.93 -4.97 8.12
N ASN A 154 -7.51 -3.73 7.85
CA ASN A 154 -6.92 -3.31 6.59
C ASN A 154 -5.77 -4.21 6.13
N GLU A 155 -5.54 -4.17 4.82
CA GLU A 155 -4.53 -4.92 4.08
C GLU A 155 -3.11 -4.67 4.61
N GLN A 156 -2.79 -3.46 5.05
CA GLN A 156 -1.47 -3.15 5.62
C GLN A 156 -1.22 -3.97 6.89
N ILE A 157 -2.20 -4.07 7.79
CA ILE A 157 -2.10 -4.91 9.00
C ILE A 157 -2.01 -6.39 8.64
N CYS A 158 -2.84 -6.86 7.71
CA CYS A 158 -2.77 -8.25 7.22
C CYS A 158 -1.38 -8.59 6.66
N LEU A 159 -0.79 -7.70 5.86
CA LEU A 159 0.58 -7.88 5.34
C LEU A 159 1.61 -7.89 6.49
N ASN A 160 1.45 -7.05 7.52
CA ASN A 160 2.34 -7.06 8.69
C ASN A 160 2.24 -8.40 9.44
N ASP A 161 1.03 -8.94 9.63
CA ASP A 161 0.82 -10.24 10.26
C ASP A 161 1.41 -11.40 9.43
N LEU A 162 1.39 -11.27 8.10
CA LEU A 162 2.07 -12.20 7.21
C LEU A 162 3.58 -12.13 7.35
N PHE A 163 4.15 -10.93 7.46
CA PHE A 163 5.60 -10.76 7.45
C PHE A 163 6.26 -10.96 8.81
N TYR A 164 5.70 -10.36 9.85
CA TYR A 164 6.23 -10.36 11.21
C TYR A 164 5.50 -11.33 12.14
N GLY A 165 4.33 -11.79 11.74
CA GLY A 165 3.46 -12.60 12.57
C GLY A 165 3.42 -14.10 12.18
N PRO A 166 2.27 -14.76 12.41
CA PRO A 166 2.10 -16.19 12.18
C PRO A 166 2.35 -16.63 10.72
N GLY A 167 2.23 -15.72 9.76
CA GLY A 167 2.39 -16.01 8.34
C GLY A 167 3.84 -16.07 7.84
N ARG A 168 4.83 -15.69 8.68
CA ARG A 168 6.20 -15.40 8.24
C ARG A 168 6.87 -16.52 7.45
N LYS A 169 6.61 -17.78 7.82
CA LYS A 169 7.20 -18.94 7.13
C LYS A 169 6.64 -19.15 5.72
N LEU A 170 5.40 -18.75 5.45
CA LEU A 170 4.75 -18.93 4.16
C LEU A 170 5.29 -17.96 3.10
N ILE A 171 5.68 -16.77 3.54
CA ILE A 171 6.15 -15.71 2.65
C ILE A 171 7.67 -15.66 2.50
N GLN A 172 8.40 -16.50 3.25
CA GLN A 172 9.86 -16.49 3.26
C GLN A 172 10.40 -16.82 1.85
N GLY A 173 11.20 -15.92 1.30
CA GLY A 173 11.77 -16.07 -0.05
C GLY A 173 10.87 -15.61 -1.19
N HIS A 174 9.64 -15.19 -0.91
CA HIS A 174 8.69 -14.71 -1.92
C HIS A 174 8.48 -13.20 -1.89
N MET A 175 8.88 -12.53 -0.81
CA MET A 175 8.63 -11.10 -0.62
C MET A 175 9.93 -10.34 -0.34
N ALA A 176 10.15 -9.26 -1.09
CA ALA A 176 11.17 -8.25 -0.79
C ALA A 176 10.55 -7.15 0.07
N PHE A 177 11.33 -6.67 1.04
CA PHE A 177 10.92 -5.61 1.93
C PHE A 177 11.94 -4.48 1.94
N GLU A 178 11.59 -3.41 1.25
CA GLU A 178 12.51 -2.37 0.81
C GLU A 178 12.26 -1.05 1.54
N SER A 179 13.25 -0.16 1.44
CA SER A 179 13.24 1.09 2.20
C SER A 179 12.13 2.03 1.73
N GLY A 180 11.27 2.42 2.65
CA GLY A 180 10.27 3.45 2.46
C GLY A 180 10.90 4.82 2.18
N ILE A 181 12.06 5.13 2.76
CA ILE A 181 12.82 6.37 2.45
C ILE A 181 13.04 6.54 0.95
N VAL A 182 13.19 5.45 0.19
CA VAL A 182 13.42 5.45 -1.26
C VAL A 182 12.10 5.31 -2.02
N TYR A 183 11.32 4.29 -1.70
CA TYR A 183 10.24 3.80 -2.58
C TYR A 183 8.83 4.06 -2.06
N ASN A 184 8.62 4.71 -0.92
CA ASN A 184 7.28 5.02 -0.40
C ASN A 184 7.31 6.09 0.71
N ARG A 185 8.13 7.15 0.57
CA ARG A 185 8.44 8.04 1.69
C ARG A 185 7.21 8.85 2.09
N GLY A 186 6.86 8.85 3.37
CA GLY A 186 5.73 9.63 3.86
C GLY A 186 5.89 11.12 3.56
N GLY A 187 4.91 11.74 2.88
CA GLY A 187 4.92 13.15 2.50
C GLY A 187 5.01 14.10 3.70
N CYS A 188 4.70 13.63 4.91
CA CYS A 188 4.91 14.38 6.14
C CYS A 188 6.36 14.82 6.33
N THR A 189 7.35 14.07 5.82
CA THR A 189 8.78 14.43 5.96
C THR A 189 9.14 15.71 5.20
N LEU A 190 8.25 16.22 4.34
CA LEU A 190 8.47 17.43 3.55
C LEU A 190 8.05 18.70 4.31
N ARG A 191 7.34 18.55 5.45
CA ARG A 191 6.89 19.66 6.30
C ARG A 191 6.97 19.33 7.79
N HIS A 192 6.18 18.37 8.22
CA HIS A 192 6.10 17.96 9.62
C HIS A 192 5.42 16.59 9.74
N CYS A 193 6.10 15.65 10.41
CA CYS A 193 5.52 14.37 10.82
C CYS A 193 5.10 14.43 12.29
N PHE A 194 3.92 13.86 12.60
CA PHE A 194 3.48 13.67 13.99
C PHE A 194 4.39 12.70 14.75
N GLU A 195 4.86 11.66 14.07
CA GLU A 195 5.86 10.73 14.60
C GLU A 195 7.28 11.21 14.27
N PRO A 196 8.27 11.00 15.16
CA PRO A 196 9.66 11.35 14.86
C PRO A 196 10.18 10.63 13.62
N ILE A 197 10.83 11.36 12.73
CA ILE A 197 11.52 10.81 11.55
C ILE A 197 12.84 10.14 11.93
N SER A 198 13.30 9.20 11.10
CA SER A 198 14.53 8.43 11.33
C SER A 198 15.80 9.14 10.83
N ASP A 199 15.68 9.99 9.80
CA ASP A 199 16.79 10.69 9.14
C ASP A 199 16.38 12.15 8.87
N LYS A 200 17.02 13.09 9.57
CA LYS A 200 16.72 14.52 9.48
C LYS A 200 17.01 15.11 8.09
N SER A 201 17.92 14.51 7.33
CA SER A 201 18.23 14.98 5.97
C SER A 201 17.01 14.94 5.04
N MET A 202 15.99 14.13 5.33
CA MET A 202 14.75 14.10 4.54
C MET A 202 13.95 15.40 4.63
N GLU A 203 13.99 16.10 5.77
CA GLU A 203 13.35 17.41 5.95
C GLU A 203 14.17 18.53 5.31
N ASP A 204 15.51 18.41 5.38
CA ASP A 204 16.44 19.40 4.83
C ASP A 204 16.47 19.34 3.29
N LEU A 205 16.56 18.13 2.72
CA LEU A 205 16.65 17.90 1.28
C LEU A 205 15.28 17.85 0.60
N ARG A 206 14.23 17.43 1.32
CA ARG A 206 12.86 17.32 0.78
C ARG A 206 12.81 16.51 -0.52
N LEU A 207 12.16 17.06 -1.56
CA LEU A 207 12.12 16.48 -2.90
C LEU A 207 13.45 16.56 -3.66
N ASN A 208 14.47 17.26 -3.15
CA ASN A 208 15.83 17.27 -3.73
C ASN A 208 16.71 16.12 -3.23
N ASP A 209 16.21 15.24 -2.35
CA ASP A 209 16.97 14.07 -1.89
C ASP A 209 17.12 13.03 -3.02
N ASP A 210 18.28 12.92 -3.65
CA ASP A 210 18.51 12.03 -4.80
C ASP A 210 18.13 10.56 -4.57
N ARG A 211 18.02 10.11 -3.30
CA ARG A 211 17.54 8.77 -2.95
C ARG A 211 16.04 8.59 -3.19
N LEU A 212 15.25 9.65 -3.03
CA LEU A 212 13.78 9.60 -3.05
C LEU A 212 13.28 9.33 -4.47
N GLN A 213 12.55 8.24 -4.67
CA GLN A 213 11.90 7.90 -5.94
C GLN A 213 10.38 8.06 -5.88
N ILE A 214 9.77 7.64 -4.77
CA ILE A 214 8.32 7.71 -4.59
C ILE A 214 8.00 8.39 -3.26
N VAL A 215 7.17 9.43 -3.31
CA VAL A 215 6.58 10.07 -2.13
C VAL A 215 5.12 9.62 -1.98
N HIS A 216 4.67 9.42 -0.75
CA HIS A 216 3.30 9.02 -0.44
C HIS A 216 2.66 10.01 0.54
N PHE A 217 1.74 10.83 0.03
CA PHE A 217 1.07 11.91 0.74
C PHE A 217 -0.07 11.40 1.63
N MET A 218 0.26 10.54 2.60
CA MET A 218 -0.73 9.96 3.52
C MET A 218 -1.32 10.99 4.51
N GLY A 219 -2.54 10.74 4.94
CA GLY A 219 -3.20 11.49 6.02
C GLY A 219 -3.27 13.00 5.73
N GLY A 220 -2.81 13.82 6.68
CA GLY A 220 -2.83 15.28 6.53
C GLY A 220 -1.92 15.81 5.40
N SER A 221 -0.93 15.04 4.96
CA SER A 221 -0.01 15.48 3.91
C SER A 221 -0.64 15.59 2.52
N LYS A 222 -1.81 14.98 2.32
CA LYS A 222 -2.67 15.16 1.13
C LYS A 222 -2.90 16.64 0.80
N GLY A 223 -3.15 17.45 1.83
CA GLY A 223 -3.57 18.84 1.66
C GLY A 223 -2.50 19.75 1.05
N PHE A 224 -1.23 19.36 1.12
CA PHE A 224 -0.13 20.15 0.57
C PHE A 224 0.59 19.47 -0.60
N ALA A 225 0.10 18.31 -1.06
CA ALA A 225 0.70 17.61 -2.20
C ALA A 225 0.81 18.48 -3.47
N PRO A 226 -0.24 19.24 -3.87
CA PRO A 226 -0.15 20.12 -5.05
C PRO A 226 0.92 21.19 -4.89
N GLU A 227 0.99 21.82 -3.71
CA GLU A 227 2.03 22.83 -3.42
C GLU A 227 3.41 22.19 -3.57
N VAL A 228 3.69 21.10 -2.86
CA VAL A 228 5.04 20.52 -2.85
C VAL A 228 5.47 19.96 -4.20
N LEU A 229 4.55 19.46 -5.03
CA LEU A 229 4.87 18.97 -6.37
C LEU A 229 5.06 20.08 -7.41
N CYS A 230 4.59 21.30 -7.14
CA CYS A 230 4.46 22.38 -8.13
C CYS A 230 5.08 23.72 -7.72
N ASP A 231 5.58 23.89 -6.50
CA ASP A 231 6.07 25.17 -6.02
C ASP A 231 7.52 25.49 -6.45
N GLU A 232 7.82 26.80 -6.47
CA GLU A 232 9.16 27.40 -6.58
C GLU A 232 10.04 26.97 -7.78
N GLY A 233 9.45 26.85 -8.98
CA GLY A 233 10.22 26.67 -10.22
C GLY A 233 10.79 25.27 -10.42
N GLN A 234 10.37 24.31 -9.59
CA GLN A 234 10.64 22.88 -9.77
C GLN A 234 9.31 22.19 -10.07
N ASN A 235 9.25 21.48 -11.20
CA ASN A 235 8.09 20.70 -11.57
C ASN A 235 8.38 19.21 -11.37
N PHE A 236 7.80 18.64 -10.31
CA PHE A 236 7.88 17.20 -10.02
C PHE A 236 6.67 16.42 -10.51
N THR A 237 5.79 17.03 -11.31
CA THR A 237 4.70 16.33 -12.01
C THR A 237 5.15 15.74 -13.35
N GLY A 238 6.25 16.26 -13.92
CA GLY A 238 6.74 15.88 -15.24
C GLY A 238 6.01 16.61 -16.39
N GLU A 239 5.00 17.42 -16.07
CA GLU A 239 4.37 18.36 -16.98
C GLU A 239 5.07 19.74 -16.89
N ASP A 240 4.63 20.75 -17.65
CA ASP A 240 5.08 22.13 -17.45
C ASP A 240 4.25 22.81 -16.32
N HIS A 241 4.55 24.07 -16.00
CA HIS A 241 3.81 24.83 -14.97
C HIS A 241 2.33 25.09 -15.34
N GLU A 242 1.92 24.79 -16.58
CA GLU A 242 0.53 24.88 -17.03
C GLU A 242 -0.19 23.52 -17.02
N GLY A 243 0.55 22.44 -16.70
CA GLY A 243 0.05 21.08 -16.55
C GLY A 243 -1.06 20.93 -15.51
N TYR A 244 -1.89 19.89 -15.67
CA TYR A 244 -3.08 19.66 -14.86
C TYR A 244 -2.75 19.57 -13.36
N GLY A 245 -1.58 19.05 -13.01
CA GLY A 245 -1.14 18.93 -11.62
C GLY A 245 -0.77 20.25 -10.94
N CYS A 246 -0.39 21.28 -11.70
CA CYS A 246 0.15 22.55 -11.19
C CYS A 246 -0.69 23.78 -11.54
N ARG A 247 -1.80 23.58 -12.25
CA ARG A 247 -2.71 24.64 -12.64
C ARG A 247 -3.48 25.17 -11.41
N LYS A 248 -3.31 26.46 -11.12
CA LYS A 248 -4.02 27.19 -10.06
C LYS A 248 -5.49 27.44 -10.41
#